data_AF-A0A8D8A585-F1
#
_entry.id   AF-A0A8D8A585-F1
#
_cell.length_a   1.000
_cell.length_b   1.000
_cell.length_c   1.000
_cell.angle_alpha   90.00
_cell.angle_beta   90.00
_cell.angle_gamma   90.00
#
_symmetry.space_group_name_H-M   'P 1'
#
loop_
_entity.id
_entity.type
_entity.pdbx_description
1 polymer ?
#
loop_
_entity_poly.entity_id
_entity_poly.type
_entity_poly.pdbx_seq_one_letter_code
_entity_poly.pdbx_strand_id
1 'polypeptide(L)'
;KADLLMEQYSRTASLFPHNVALIPVGDDFRYNKEKEMEQQYTNYKKLIDYINENRHKYKTEISFGTPIDYFNAIKERYEKFPTLKGDFFVYADIFNEGRPAYWSGYFTTRPYYKILSRELEHNLRSLEILFTLAFNRARQGSNSNAFKIYEKNYEKMILARRNLGLFQHHDAITGTSKANVMRDYALRLFESIQETVKLQEKTIELLVQRKKNTELNFLIGELERDNFGKLPRKTPLIVT
;
A
#
# COMPACT_ATOMS: atom_id res chain seq x y z
N LYS A 1 -36.79 -15.19 -7.58
CA LYS A 1 -35.36 -14.86 -7.28
C LYS A 1 -34.74 -14.04 -8.39
N ALA A 2 -34.80 -14.48 -9.65
CA ALA A 2 -34.31 -13.69 -10.80
C ALA A 2 -34.99 -12.31 -10.90
N ASP A 3 -36.33 -12.24 -10.78
CA ASP A 3 -37.04 -10.96 -10.84
C ASP A 3 -36.56 -9.95 -9.78
N LEU A 4 -36.40 -10.39 -8.53
CA LEU A 4 -35.90 -9.56 -7.43
C LEU A 4 -34.45 -9.10 -7.67
N LEU A 5 -33.59 -9.99 -8.17
CA LEU A 5 -32.20 -9.64 -8.50
C LEU A 5 -32.16 -8.58 -9.60
N MET A 6 -32.95 -8.79 -10.66
CA MET A 6 -33.04 -7.86 -11.79
C MET A 6 -33.62 -6.50 -11.39
N GLU A 7 -34.55 -6.47 -10.45
CA GLU A 7 -35.05 -5.22 -9.87
C GLU A 7 -33.92 -4.43 -9.21
N GLN A 8 -33.10 -5.07 -8.38
CA GLN A 8 -31.97 -4.39 -7.73
C GLN A 8 -30.91 -3.95 -8.74
N TYR A 9 -30.56 -4.81 -9.70
CA TYR A 9 -29.56 -4.49 -10.71
C TYR A 9 -30.02 -3.34 -11.61
N SER A 10 -31.31 -3.28 -11.94
CA SER A 10 -31.89 -2.19 -12.73
C SER A 10 -31.85 -0.86 -11.97
N ARG A 11 -32.12 -0.87 -10.65
CA ARG A 11 -31.98 0.33 -9.80
C ARG A 11 -30.54 0.83 -9.77
N THR A 12 -29.56 -0.06 -9.60
CA THR A 12 -28.14 0.32 -9.64
C THR A 12 -27.75 0.86 -11.01
N ALA A 13 -28.15 0.18 -12.09
CA ALA A 13 -27.86 0.60 -13.46
C ALA A 13 -28.46 1.98 -13.79
N SER A 14 -29.62 2.33 -13.23
CA SER A 14 -30.26 3.63 -13.48
C SER A 14 -29.50 4.85 -12.92
N LEU A 15 -28.49 4.62 -12.08
CA LEU A 15 -27.62 5.69 -11.56
C LEU A 15 -26.56 6.15 -12.57
N PHE A 16 -26.40 5.41 -13.67
CA PHE A 16 -25.37 5.67 -14.67
C PHE A 16 -25.97 6.12 -16.00
N PRO A 17 -25.24 6.95 -16.78
CA PRO A 17 -25.71 7.43 -18.08
C PRO A 17 -25.51 6.40 -19.22
N HIS A 18 -25.14 5.15 -18.90
CA HIS A 18 -24.84 4.07 -19.84
C HIS A 18 -25.47 2.74 -19.39
N ASN A 19 -25.59 1.78 -20.31
CA ASN A 19 -26.28 0.50 -20.09
C ASN A 19 -25.37 -0.64 -19.58
N VAL A 20 -24.35 -0.31 -18.79
CA VAL A 20 -23.41 -1.27 -18.19
C VAL A 20 -23.37 -1.03 -16.69
N ALA A 21 -23.56 -2.08 -15.89
CA ALA A 21 -23.52 -2.01 -14.42
C ALA A 21 -22.44 -2.96 -13.88
N LEU A 22 -21.59 -2.43 -12.99
CA LEU A 22 -20.67 -3.24 -12.20
C LEU A 22 -21.35 -3.63 -10.88
N ILE A 23 -21.49 -4.92 -10.63
CA ILE A 23 -22.03 -5.44 -9.37
C ILE A 23 -20.92 -6.20 -8.62
N PRO A 24 -20.27 -5.57 -7.63
CA PRO A 24 -19.29 -6.25 -6.79
C PRO A 24 -19.95 -7.37 -6.00
N VAL A 25 -19.36 -8.57 -6.03
CA VAL A 25 -19.76 -9.70 -5.19
C VAL A 25 -18.56 -10.06 -4.32
N GLY A 26 -18.59 -9.61 -3.07
CA GLY A 26 -17.48 -9.78 -2.15
C GLY A 26 -17.72 -9.00 -0.86
N ASP A 27 -16.81 -9.16 0.07
CA ASP A 27 -16.79 -8.48 1.38
C ASP A 27 -15.41 -8.76 2.03
N ASP A 28 -15.21 -8.25 3.24
CA ASP A 28 -14.01 -8.45 4.05
C ASP A 28 -13.67 -9.95 4.20
N PHE A 29 -12.45 -10.32 3.76
CA PHE A 29 -11.87 -11.67 3.88
C PHE A 29 -12.75 -12.82 3.33
N ARG A 30 -13.59 -12.55 2.32
CA ARG A 30 -14.43 -13.55 1.65
C ARG A 30 -13.64 -14.44 0.71
N TYR A 31 -14.27 -15.54 0.30
CA TYR A 31 -13.72 -16.56 -0.59
C TYR A 31 -12.47 -17.24 -0.03
N ASN A 32 -12.47 -17.54 1.27
CA ASN A 32 -11.37 -18.27 1.93
C ASN A 32 -11.71 -19.75 2.21
N LYS A 33 -12.93 -20.18 1.85
CA LYS A 33 -13.42 -21.56 2.02
C LYS A 33 -14.00 -22.07 0.71
N GLU A 34 -13.64 -23.30 0.35
CA GLU A 34 -14.14 -23.97 -0.87
C GLU A 34 -15.68 -24.00 -0.91
N LYS A 35 -16.33 -24.40 0.18
CA LYS A 35 -17.81 -24.44 0.27
C LYS A 35 -18.46 -23.08 -0.02
N GLU A 36 -17.84 -22.00 0.43
CA GLU A 36 -18.34 -20.65 0.16
C GLU A 36 -18.24 -20.32 -1.33
N MET A 37 -17.07 -20.58 -1.94
CA MET A 37 -16.85 -20.37 -3.37
C MET A 37 -17.85 -21.19 -4.19
N GLU A 38 -18.01 -22.48 -3.89
CA GLU A 38 -18.91 -23.38 -4.59
C GLU A 38 -20.36 -22.92 -4.49
N GLN A 39 -20.80 -22.54 -3.28
CA GLN A 39 -22.17 -22.06 -3.06
C GLN A 39 -22.43 -20.75 -3.81
N GLN A 40 -21.49 -19.78 -3.77
CA GLN A 40 -21.63 -18.52 -4.47
C GLN A 40 -21.66 -18.74 -5.98
N TYR A 41 -20.65 -19.44 -6.53
CA TYR A 41 -20.55 -19.70 -7.95
C TYR A 41 -21.77 -20.44 -8.49
N THR A 42 -22.18 -21.54 -7.84
CA THR A 42 -23.28 -22.39 -8.32
C THR A 42 -24.61 -21.64 -8.33
N ASN A 43 -24.90 -20.84 -7.29
CA ASN A 43 -26.16 -20.09 -7.24
C ASN A 43 -26.19 -18.93 -8.23
N TYR A 44 -25.09 -18.17 -8.35
CA TYR A 44 -25.00 -17.11 -9.36
C TYR A 44 -25.06 -17.68 -10.77
N LYS A 45 -24.38 -18.80 -11.05
CA LYS A 45 -24.40 -19.44 -12.36
C LYS A 45 -25.82 -19.82 -12.79
N LYS A 46 -26.60 -20.45 -11.89
CA LYS A 46 -28.02 -20.77 -12.15
C LYS A 46 -28.87 -19.53 -12.45
N LEU A 47 -28.65 -18.42 -11.73
CA LEU A 47 -29.37 -17.16 -11.96
C LEU A 47 -28.96 -16.51 -13.28
N ILE A 48 -27.66 -16.46 -13.57
CA ILE A 48 -27.08 -15.93 -14.80
C ILE A 48 -27.63 -16.70 -16.01
N ASP A 49 -27.56 -18.03 -15.97
CA ASP A 49 -28.03 -18.89 -17.06
C ASP A 49 -29.53 -18.67 -17.31
N TYR A 50 -30.35 -18.71 -16.25
CA TYR A 50 -31.79 -18.46 -16.37
C TYR A 50 -32.10 -17.05 -16.91
N ILE A 51 -31.41 -16.00 -16.47
CA ILE A 51 -31.64 -14.63 -16.96
C ILE A 51 -31.23 -14.50 -18.43
N ASN A 52 -30.08 -15.08 -18.80
CA ASN A 52 -29.56 -15.04 -20.16
C ASN A 52 -30.42 -15.87 -21.14
N GLU A 53 -30.98 -17.00 -20.72
CA GLU A 53 -31.96 -17.77 -21.50
C GLU A 53 -33.29 -17.00 -21.69
N ASN A 54 -33.64 -16.16 -20.71
CA ASN A 54 -34.86 -15.35 -20.71
C ASN A 54 -34.60 -13.88 -21.08
N ARG A 55 -33.64 -13.61 -21.97
CA ARG A 55 -33.29 -12.25 -22.44
C ARG A 55 -34.47 -11.46 -22.99
N HIS A 56 -35.43 -12.14 -23.62
CA HIS A 56 -36.65 -11.51 -24.13
C HIS A 56 -37.47 -10.82 -23.02
N LYS A 57 -37.46 -11.38 -21.80
CA LYS A 57 -38.12 -10.83 -20.62
C LYS A 57 -37.28 -9.75 -19.94
N TYR A 58 -35.99 -10.04 -19.68
CA TYR A 58 -35.15 -9.18 -18.83
C TYR A 58 -34.35 -8.11 -19.59
N LYS A 59 -34.23 -8.21 -20.92
CA LYS A 59 -33.48 -7.30 -21.79
C LYS A 59 -32.06 -7.00 -21.31
N THR A 60 -31.43 -7.96 -20.65
CA THR A 60 -30.13 -7.83 -19.99
C THR A 60 -29.27 -9.04 -20.30
N GLU A 61 -27.96 -8.80 -20.38
CA GLU A 61 -26.92 -9.83 -20.38
C GLU A 61 -26.15 -9.74 -19.09
N ILE A 62 -25.95 -10.89 -18.42
CA ILE A 62 -25.15 -10.96 -17.20
C ILE A 62 -24.04 -11.98 -17.40
N SER A 63 -22.84 -11.65 -16.94
CA SER A 63 -21.71 -12.56 -16.87
C SER A 63 -20.92 -12.32 -15.58
N PHE A 64 -20.12 -13.30 -15.18
CA PHE A 64 -18.98 -12.99 -14.33
C PHE A 64 -17.99 -12.16 -15.15
N GLY A 65 -17.28 -11.26 -14.48
CA GLY A 65 -16.34 -10.36 -15.12
C GLY A 65 -15.42 -9.71 -14.11
N THR A 66 -14.49 -8.95 -14.65
CA THR A 66 -13.47 -8.20 -13.91
C THR A 66 -13.72 -6.69 -14.07
N PRO A 67 -13.09 -5.84 -13.24
CA PRO A 67 -13.17 -4.40 -13.44
C PRO A 67 -12.72 -3.94 -14.83
N ILE A 68 -11.76 -4.64 -15.47
CA ILE A 68 -11.31 -4.30 -16.82
C ILE A 68 -12.39 -4.56 -17.87
N ASP A 69 -13.16 -5.66 -17.75
CA ASP A 69 -14.28 -5.95 -18.66
C ASP A 69 -15.35 -4.86 -18.60
N TYR A 70 -15.66 -4.39 -17.39
CA TYR A 70 -16.60 -3.28 -17.16
C TYR A 70 -16.14 -1.98 -17.84
N PHE A 71 -14.89 -1.57 -17.62
CA PHE A 71 -14.37 -0.32 -18.21
C PHE A 71 -14.23 -0.42 -19.74
N ASN A 72 -13.90 -1.59 -20.29
CA ASN A 72 -13.90 -1.81 -21.73
C ASN A 72 -15.31 -1.66 -22.32
N ALA A 73 -16.32 -2.29 -21.72
CA ALA A 73 -17.70 -2.19 -22.17
C ALA A 73 -18.25 -0.75 -22.10
N ILE A 74 -17.85 0.02 -21.09
CA ILE A 74 -18.21 1.44 -20.99
C ILE A 74 -17.57 2.26 -22.12
N LYS A 75 -16.27 2.05 -22.36
CA LYS A 75 -15.53 2.80 -23.38
C LYS A 75 -16.11 2.62 -24.78
N GLU A 76 -16.69 1.45 -25.07
CA GLU A 76 -17.36 1.17 -26.35
C GLU A 76 -18.75 1.83 -26.48
N ARG A 77 -19.39 2.20 -25.36
CA ARG A 77 -20.82 2.55 -25.32
C ARG A 77 -21.09 3.96 -24.82
N TYR A 78 -20.09 4.65 -24.29
CA TYR A 78 -20.27 5.96 -23.69
C TYR A 78 -19.02 6.83 -23.84
N GLU A 79 -19.19 8.02 -24.43
CA GLU A 79 -18.08 8.93 -24.77
C GLU A 79 -18.09 10.24 -23.96
N LYS A 80 -19.24 10.62 -23.38
CA LYS A 80 -19.46 11.95 -22.79
C LYS A 80 -19.40 11.93 -21.26
N PHE A 81 -18.21 11.87 -20.69
CA PHE A 81 -18.04 11.94 -19.23
C PHE A 81 -18.00 13.39 -18.72
N PRO A 82 -18.65 13.69 -17.59
CA PRO A 82 -18.49 15.00 -16.94
C PRO A 82 -17.06 15.15 -16.44
N THR A 83 -16.54 16.37 -16.49
CA THR A 83 -15.26 16.72 -15.85
C THR A 83 -15.50 17.08 -14.39
N LEU A 84 -14.68 16.53 -13.49
CA LEU A 84 -14.73 16.84 -12.06
C LEU A 84 -13.33 17.29 -11.58
N LYS A 85 -13.28 18.32 -10.74
CA LYS A 85 -12.05 18.84 -10.14
C LYS A 85 -12.27 19.06 -8.64
N GLY A 86 -11.36 18.54 -7.82
CA GLY A 86 -11.44 18.60 -6.35
C GLY A 86 -10.89 17.32 -5.72
N ASP A 87 -11.14 17.15 -4.42
CA ASP A 87 -10.93 15.91 -3.69
C ASP A 87 -12.25 15.43 -3.07
N PHE A 88 -12.18 14.35 -2.29
CA PHE A 88 -13.33 13.79 -1.57
C PHE A 88 -13.09 13.82 -0.05
N PHE A 89 -12.44 14.88 0.46
CA PHE A 89 -12.24 15.09 1.88
C PHE A 89 -13.11 16.24 2.41
N VAL A 90 -13.65 16.16 3.64
CA VAL A 90 -13.58 15.03 4.58
C VAL A 90 -14.75 14.08 4.35
N TYR A 91 -14.48 12.78 4.19
CA TYR A 91 -15.50 11.74 4.09
C TYR A 91 -16.40 11.70 5.34
N ALA A 92 -17.69 11.50 5.11
CA ALA A 92 -18.65 11.20 6.16
C ALA A 92 -19.59 10.09 5.72
N ASP A 93 -19.82 9.11 6.59
CA ASP A 93 -20.91 8.16 6.47
C ASP A 93 -22.08 8.54 7.38
N ILE A 94 -23.23 7.94 7.14
CA ILE A 94 -24.41 8.08 7.99
C ILE A 94 -24.54 6.79 8.78
N PHE A 95 -24.13 6.81 10.04
CA PHE A 95 -24.29 5.68 10.95
C PHE A 95 -25.72 5.65 11.57
N ASN A 96 -25.98 4.67 12.44
CA ASN A 96 -27.29 4.30 13.01
C ASN A 96 -28.21 5.43 13.52
N GLU A 97 -27.71 6.63 13.77
CA GLU A 97 -28.49 7.77 14.28
C GLU A 97 -28.93 8.77 13.20
N GLY A 98 -28.68 8.48 11.91
CA GLY A 98 -29.10 9.35 10.81
C GLY A 98 -28.31 10.66 10.73
N ARG A 99 -27.22 10.80 11.50
CA ARG A 99 -26.35 11.97 11.53
C ARG A 99 -25.04 11.68 10.80
N PRO A 100 -24.49 12.63 10.03
CA PRO A 100 -23.17 12.47 9.41
C PRO A 100 -22.09 12.27 10.48
N ALA A 101 -21.31 11.20 10.35
CA ALA A 101 -20.11 10.97 11.13
C ALA A 101 -18.90 11.29 10.24
N TYR A 102 -18.18 12.37 10.53
CA TYR A 102 -17.02 12.80 9.76
C TYR A 102 -15.75 12.05 10.18
N TRP A 103 -15.01 11.53 9.20
CA TRP A 103 -13.82 10.71 9.43
C TRP A 103 -12.55 11.56 9.43
N SER A 104 -12.54 12.70 10.12
CA SER A 104 -11.33 13.55 10.25
C SER A 104 -10.40 13.08 11.37
N GLY A 105 -10.87 12.26 12.31
CA GLY A 105 -10.08 11.83 13.47
C GLY A 105 -8.80 11.07 13.10
N TYR A 106 -8.86 10.21 12.08
CA TYR A 106 -7.70 9.40 11.66
C TYR A 106 -6.57 10.24 11.05
N PHE A 107 -6.82 11.51 10.69
CA PHE A 107 -5.76 12.44 10.28
C PHE A 107 -4.73 12.65 11.39
N THR A 108 -5.11 12.50 12.67
CA THR A 108 -4.21 12.70 13.82
C THR A 108 -3.96 11.43 14.63
N THR A 109 -4.87 10.45 14.63
CA THR A 109 -4.75 9.20 15.41
C THR A 109 -3.35 8.57 15.30
N ARG A 110 -2.72 8.29 16.44
CA ARG A 110 -1.35 7.71 16.55
C ARG A 110 -0.29 8.52 15.76
N PRO A 111 -0.09 9.81 16.09
CA PRO A 111 0.74 10.71 15.29
C PRO A 111 2.21 10.28 15.23
N TYR A 112 2.71 9.64 16.29
CA TYR A 112 4.08 9.14 16.33
C TYR A 112 4.39 8.13 15.20
N TYR A 113 3.42 7.29 14.84
CA TYR A 113 3.59 6.27 13.80
C TYR A 113 3.61 6.92 12.41
N LYS A 114 2.84 8.00 12.22
CA LYS A 114 2.88 8.83 11.01
C LYS A 114 4.25 9.50 10.84
N ILE A 115 4.88 9.94 11.94
CA ILE A 115 6.24 10.48 11.94
C ILE A 115 7.25 9.39 11.54
N LEU A 116 7.20 8.22 12.17
CA LEU A 116 8.07 7.09 11.80
C LEU A 116 7.98 6.73 10.31
N SER A 117 6.77 6.77 9.73
CA SER A 117 6.59 6.55 8.29
C SER A 117 7.35 7.56 7.45
N ARG A 118 7.32 8.86 7.81
CA ARG A 118 8.03 9.93 7.10
C ARG A 118 9.55 9.83 7.27
N GLU A 119 10.01 9.45 8.45
CA GLU A 119 11.43 9.19 8.69
C GLU A 119 11.94 8.02 7.85
N LEU A 120 11.19 6.91 7.80
CA LEU A 120 11.57 5.77 6.96
C LEU A 120 11.54 6.14 5.47
N GLU A 121 10.52 6.86 5.02
CA GLU A 121 10.42 7.36 3.64
C GLU A 121 11.66 8.19 3.26
N HIS A 122 12.06 9.14 4.12
CA HIS A 122 13.25 9.95 3.91
C HIS A 122 14.53 9.10 3.84
N ASN A 123 14.76 8.26 4.86
CA ASN A 123 15.96 7.43 4.94
C ASN A 123 16.06 6.44 3.77
N LEU A 124 14.94 5.85 3.37
CA LEU A 124 14.88 4.92 2.26
C LEU A 124 15.24 5.61 0.94
N ARG A 125 14.67 6.80 0.68
CA ARG A 125 15.02 7.59 -0.52
C ARG A 125 16.51 7.96 -0.54
N SER A 126 17.05 8.45 0.58
CA SER A 126 18.46 8.80 0.69
C SER A 126 19.36 7.58 0.45
N LEU A 127 19.02 6.45 1.07
CA LEU A 127 19.72 5.19 0.88
C LEU A 127 19.72 4.75 -0.58
N GLU A 128 18.57 4.76 -1.26
CA GLU A 128 18.47 4.31 -2.66
C GLU A 128 19.40 5.10 -3.57
N ILE A 129 19.43 6.43 -3.43
CA ILE A 129 20.31 7.31 -4.19
C ILE A 129 21.78 6.97 -3.90
N LEU A 130 22.17 6.91 -2.63
CA LEU A 130 23.53 6.59 -2.21
C LEU A 130 23.96 5.20 -2.73
N PHE A 131 23.09 4.20 -2.57
CA PHE A 131 23.34 2.82 -2.95
C PHE A 131 23.55 2.72 -4.45
N THR A 132 22.72 3.39 -5.27
CA THR A 132 22.90 3.41 -6.73
C THR A 132 24.24 4.02 -7.14
N LEU A 133 24.66 5.12 -6.51
CA LEU A 133 25.95 5.75 -6.80
C LEU A 133 27.11 4.83 -6.43
N ALA A 134 27.08 4.26 -5.23
CA ALA A 134 28.17 3.44 -4.73
C ALA A 134 28.28 2.08 -5.47
N PHE A 135 27.13 1.49 -5.81
CA PHE A 135 27.07 0.28 -6.64
C PHE A 135 27.71 0.52 -8.01
N ASN A 136 27.39 1.63 -8.68
CA ASN A 136 27.98 1.96 -9.97
C ASN A 136 29.49 2.22 -9.89
N ARG A 137 29.96 2.95 -8.86
CA ARG A 137 31.39 3.17 -8.61
C ARG A 137 32.13 1.86 -8.40
N ALA A 138 31.59 0.95 -7.59
CA ALA A 138 32.18 -0.36 -7.34
C ALA A 138 32.27 -1.20 -8.61
N ARG A 139 31.22 -1.18 -9.44
CA ARG A 139 31.16 -1.88 -10.73
C ARG A 139 32.21 -1.38 -11.73
N GLN A 140 32.38 -0.06 -11.83
CA GLN A 140 33.38 0.54 -12.73
C GLN A 140 34.82 0.33 -12.24
N GLY A 141 35.05 0.29 -10.92
CA GLY A 141 36.36 0.09 -10.33
C GLY A 141 36.83 -1.36 -10.23
N SER A 142 36.09 -2.32 -10.80
CA SER A 142 36.37 -3.77 -10.74
C SER A 142 36.58 -4.32 -9.31
N ASN A 143 35.93 -3.72 -8.30
CA ASN A 143 36.05 -4.15 -6.91
C ASN A 143 35.02 -5.26 -6.60
N SER A 144 35.38 -6.51 -6.88
CA SER A 144 34.52 -7.69 -6.74
C SER A 144 34.00 -7.93 -5.32
N ASN A 145 34.75 -7.52 -4.30
CA ASN A 145 34.32 -7.65 -2.89
C ASN A 145 33.24 -6.65 -2.53
N ALA A 146 33.33 -5.41 -3.01
CA ALA A 146 32.28 -4.41 -2.80
C ALA A 146 30.95 -4.85 -3.43
N PHE A 147 31.00 -5.44 -4.65
CA PHE A 147 29.82 -5.95 -5.34
C PHE A 147 29.02 -6.98 -4.50
N LYS A 148 29.69 -7.99 -3.95
CA LYS A 148 29.05 -9.03 -3.12
C LYS A 148 28.44 -8.48 -1.83
N ILE A 149 29.07 -7.45 -1.24
CA ILE A 149 28.54 -6.79 -0.05
C ILE A 149 27.26 -6.02 -0.39
N TYR A 150 27.20 -5.34 -1.53
CA TYR A 150 26.00 -4.62 -1.96
C TYR A 150 24.84 -5.56 -2.27
N GLU A 151 25.10 -6.66 -2.99
CA GLU A 151 24.07 -7.66 -3.29
C GLU A 151 23.46 -8.23 -2.00
N LYS A 152 24.29 -8.60 -1.02
CA LYS A 152 23.82 -9.10 0.30
C LYS A 152 23.03 -8.06 1.09
N ASN A 153 23.33 -6.77 0.91
CA ASN A 153 22.65 -5.68 1.64
C ASN A 153 21.39 -5.18 0.90
N TYR A 154 21.23 -5.48 -0.40
CA TYR A 154 20.05 -5.09 -1.18
C TYR A 154 18.75 -5.61 -0.58
N GLU A 155 18.75 -6.83 -0.04
CA GLU A 155 17.57 -7.44 0.61
C GLU A 155 17.05 -6.60 1.80
N LYS A 156 17.94 -5.96 2.57
CA LYS A 156 17.54 -5.09 3.68
C LYS A 156 16.80 -3.85 3.18
N MET A 157 17.23 -3.28 2.06
CA MET A 157 16.53 -2.17 1.41
C MET A 157 15.19 -2.61 0.83
N ILE A 158 15.10 -3.81 0.23
CA ILE A 158 13.83 -4.38 -0.23
C ILE A 158 12.85 -4.58 0.93
N LEU A 159 13.33 -5.09 2.07
CA LEU A 159 12.50 -5.27 3.26
C LEU A 159 11.98 -3.93 3.78
N ALA A 160 12.83 -2.89 3.81
CA ALA A 160 12.42 -1.54 4.19
C ALA A 160 11.36 -0.95 3.24
N ARG A 161 11.50 -1.13 1.91
CA ARG A 161 10.46 -0.76 0.92
C ARG A 161 9.14 -1.45 1.20
N ARG A 162 9.16 -2.76 1.42
CA ARG A 162 7.97 -3.57 1.69
C ARG A 162 7.28 -3.14 2.99
N ASN A 163 8.04 -2.90 4.05
CA ASN A 163 7.49 -2.44 5.33
C ASN A 163 6.88 -1.04 5.23
N LEU A 164 7.53 -0.11 4.52
CA LEU A 164 6.97 1.22 4.27
C LEU A 164 5.67 1.13 3.44
N GLY A 165 5.68 0.32 2.38
CA GLY A 165 4.52 0.07 1.52
C GLY A 165 3.35 -0.56 2.27
N LEU A 166 3.62 -1.58 3.09
CA LEU A 166 2.63 -2.21 3.97
C LEU A 166 2.03 -1.19 4.95
N PHE A 167 2.84 -0.27 5.49
CA PHE A 167 2.35 0.77 6.39
C PHE A 167 1.45 1.81 5.69
N GLN A 168 1.46 1.90 4.35
CA GLN A 168 0.49 2.72 3.61
C GLN A 168 -0.90 2.09 3.55
N HIS A 169 -1.10 0.87 4.07
CA HIS A 169 -2.42 0.28 4.25
C HIS A 169 -3.37 1.24 4.97
N HIS A 170 -4.63 1.28 4.56
CA HIS A 170 -5.62 2.25 5.04
C HIS A 170 -6.04 2.05 6.49
N ASP A 171 -5.61 0.97 7.17
CA ASP A 171 -5.71 0.82 8.63
C ASP A 171 -4.38 0.97 9.38
N ALA A 172 -3.29 1.19 8.65
CA ALA A 172 -1.95 1.32 9.21
C ALA A 172 -1.59 2.80 9.42
N ILE A 173 -1.29 3.55 8.34
CA ILE A 173 -0.93 4.97 8.43
C ILE A 173 -2.05 5.83 9.05
N THR A 174 -3.30 5.45 8.86
CA THR A 174 -4.48 6.09 9.47
C THR A 174 -4.54 5.87 10.99
N GLY A 175 -3.91 4.81 11.49
CA GLY A 175 -3.86 4.46 12.91
C GLY A 175 -5.12 3.78 13.44
N THR A 176 -5.98 3.25 12.56
CA THR A 176 -7.28 2.64 12.90
C THR A 176 -7.20 1.14 13.20
N SER A 177 -6.04 0.49 13.02
CA SER A 177 -5.84 -0.90 13.47
C SER A 177 -5.83 -1.05 14.99
N LYS A 178 -6.07 -2.29 15.45
CA LYS A 178 -5.94 -2.70 16.85
C LYS A 178 -4.53 -2.43 17.38
N ALA A 179 -4.42 -2.23 18.70
CA ALA A 179 -3.16 -1.83 19.34
C ALA A 179 -1.99 -2.81 19.09
N ASN A 180 -2.24 -4.12 19.08
CA ASN A 180 -1.23 -5.14 18.78
C ASN A 180 -0.77 -5.10 17.31
N VAL A 181 -1.68 -4.89 16.37
CA VAL A 181 -1.37 -4.73 14.94
C VAL A 181 -0.54 -3.46 14.73
N MET A 182 -0.92 -2.36 15.38
CA MET A 182 -0.12 -1.13 15.33
C MET A 182 1.28 -1.34 15.91
N ARG A 183 1.42 -2.10 17.00
CA ARG A 183 2.73 -2.44 17.56
C ARG A 183 3.61 -3.19 16.54
N ASP A 184 3.05 -4.15 15.80
CA ASP A 184 3.76 -4.84 14.71
C ASP A 184 4.23 -3.85 13.63
N TYR A 185 3.37 -2.95 13.18
CA TYR A 185 3.76 -1.90 12.23
C TYR A 185 4.91 -1.03 12.75
N ALA A 186 4.85 -0.58 14.01
CA ALA A 186 5.91 0.26 14.56
C ALA A 186 7.25 -0.47 14.69
N LEU A 187 7.25 -1.76 15.05
CA LEU A 187 8.45 -2.58 15.08
C LEU A 187 9.07 -2.67 13.67
N ARG A 188 8.26 -2.98 12.65
CA ARG A 188 8.71 -3.03 11.25
C ARG A 188 9.30 -1.71 10.77
N LEU A 189 8.63 -0.58 11.06
CA LEU A 189 9.12 0.75 10.70
C LEU A 189 10.45 1.05 11.39
N PHE A 190 10.53 0.81 12.70
CA PHE A 190 11.72 1.07 13.50
C PHE A 190 12.93 0.25 13.03
N GLU A 191 12.77 -1.05 12.84
CA GLU A 191 13.82 -1.93 12.32
C GLU A 191 14.27 -1.48 10.93
N SER A 192 13.32 -1.11 10.05
CA SER A 192 13.64 -0.61 8.72
C SER A 192 14.42 0.71 8.76
N ILE A 193 14.10 1.62 9.69
CA ILE A 193 14.86 2.87 9.89
C ILE A 193 16.29 2.54 10.34
N GLN A 194 16.45 1.65 11.32
CA GLN A 194 17.78 1.26 11.82
C GLN A 194 18.63 0.64 10.72
N GLU A 195 18.07 -0.28 9.94
CA GLU A 195 18.79 -0.90 8.85
C GLU A 195 19.11 0.10 7.72
N THR A 196 18.16 0.96 7.34
CA THR A 196 18.41 1.95 6.28
C THR A 196 19.51 2.94 6.67
N VAL A 197 19.54 3.42 7.91
CA VAL A 197 20.62 4.29 8.41
C VAL A 197 21.97 3.58 8.39
N LYS A 198 22.06 2.34 8.90
CA LYS A 198 23.30 1.55 8.87
C LYS A 198 23.82 1.29 7.46
N LEU A 199 22.92 1.06 6.50
CA LEU A 199 23.32 0.92 5.10
C LEU A 199 23.80 2.26 4.52
N GLN A 200 23.19 3.38 4.89
CA GLN A 200 23.64 4.71 4.45
C GLN A 200 25.07 4.95 4.93
N GLU A 201 25.37 4.71 6.21
CA GLU A 201 26.73 4.83 6.78
C GLU A 201 27.76 4.06 5.94
N LYS A 202 27.55 2.75 5.75
CA LYS A 202 28.43 1.89 4.95
C LYS A 202 28.60 2.35 3.51
N THR A 203 27.52 2.83 2.91
CA THR A 203 27.52 3.30 1.52
C THR A 203 28.33 4.60 1.39
N ILE A 204 28.20 5.51 2.35
CA ILE A 204 28.95 6.76 2.40
C ILE A 204 30.43 6.48 2.66
N GLU A 205 30.77 5.59 3.60
CA GLU A 205 32.16 5.19 3.85
C GLU A 205 32.83 4.72 2.55
N LEU A 206 32.17 3.85 1.78
CA LEU A 206 32.69 3.35 0.51
C LEU A 206 32.84 4.44 -0.56
N LEU A 207 31.94 5.42 -0.59
CA LEU A 207 32.02 6.55 -1.53
C LEU A 207 33.16 7.52 -1.16
N VAL A 208 33.41 7.73 0.12
CA VAL A 208 34.40 8.69 0.64
C VAL A 208 35.81 8.08 0.75
N GLN A 209 35.94 6.74 0.83
CA GLN A 209 37.25 6.07 0.83
C GLN A 209 38.06 6.42 -0.43
N ARG A 210 39.14 7.19 -0.23
CA ARG A 210 40.07 7.63 -1.29
C ARG A 210 41.28 6.70 -1.47
N LYS A 211 41.66 5.90 -0.46
CA LYS A 211 42.82 4.97 -0.48
C LYS A 211 42.49 3.65 0.23
N LYS A 212 43.09 2.54 -0.21
CA LYS A 212 42.84 1.16 0.29
C LYS A 212 43.14 0.93 1.78
N ASN A 213 43.97 1.76 2.43
CA ASN A 213 44.54 1.48 3.77
C ASN A 213 44.36 2.64 4.78
N THR A 214 43.37 3.51 4.61
CA THR A 214 43.07 4.52 5.64
C THR A 214 41.87 4.00 6.43
N GLU A 215 42.11 3.56 7.67
CA GLU A 215 41.04 3.37 8.65
C GLU A 215 40.32 4.72 8.78
N LEU A 216 39.17 4.84 8.12
CA LEU A 216 38.27 5.94 8.40
C LEU A 216 37.62 5.60 9.74
N ASN A 217 37.68 6.56 10.68
CA ASN A 217 36.84 6.55 11.87
C ASN A 217 35.40 6.26 11.43
N PHE A 218 34.79 5.25 12.05
CA PHE A 218 33.44 4.78 11.73
C PHE A 218 32.48 5.97 11.57
N LEU A 219 31.76 6.05 10.45
CA LEU A 219 30.66 7.00 10.36
C LEU A 219 29.57 6.55 11.34
N ILE A 220 29.22 7.43 12.28
CA ILE A 220 28.19 7.18 13.28
C ILE A 220 27.02 8.13 13.00
N GLY A 221 25.81 7.59 12.96
CA GLY A 221 24.60 8.39 12.85
C GLY A 221 24.49 9.42 13.98
N GLU A 222 24.08 10.64 13.63
CA GLU A 222 23.86 11.74 14.60
C GLU A 222 22.78 11.38 15.63
N LEU A 223 21.80 10.56 15.22
CA LEU A 223 20.64 10.22 16.03
C LEU A 223 20.62 8.73 16.35
N GLU A 224 20.42 8.40 17.62
CA GLU A 224 20.10 7.06 18.08
C GLU A 224 18.68 7.00 18.64
N ARG A 225 18.03 5.84 18.51
CA ARG A 225 16.70 5.60 19.06
C ARG A 225 16.65 4.20 19.67
N ASP A 226 16.37 4.11 20.96
CA ASP A 226 16.34 2.83 21.67
C ASP A 226 15.21 1.91 21.19
N ASN A 227 14.01 2.48 20.93
CA ASN A 227 12.84 1.74 20.46
C ASN A 227 11.82 2.66 19.78
N PHE A 228 10.83 2.06 19.11
CA PHE A 228 9.78 2.77 18.38
C PHE A 228 8.88 3.68 19.25
N GLY A 229 8.94 3.62 20.58
CA GLY A 229 8.12 4.43 21.48
C GLY A 229 8.83 5.67 22.03
N LYS A 230 10.11 5.87 21.71
CA LYS A 230 10.91 6.99 22.22
C LYS A 230 11.41 7.90 21.09
N LEU A 231 11.42 9.20 21.36
CA LEU A 231 12.07 10.18 20.48
C LEU A 231 13.56 9.85 20.30
N PRO A 232 14.12 10.13 19.11
CA PRO A 232 15.54 9.95 18.88
C PRO A 232 16.33 10.96 19.75
N ARG A 233 17.52 10.55 20.20
CA ARG A 233 18.47 11.38 20.95
C ARG A 233 19.76 11.53 20.15
N LYS A 234 20.47 12.65 20.36
CA LYS A 234 21.76 12.86 19.72
C LYS A 234 22.80 11.89 20.27
N THR A 235 23.56 11.27 19.40
CA THR A 235 24.70 10.42 19.75
C THR A 235 25.82 11.30 20.28
N PRO A 236 26.29 11.12 21.54
CA PRO A 236 27.39 11.91 22.08
C PRO A 236 28.70 11.62 21.35
N LEU A 237 29.43 12.66 20.94
CA LEU A 237 30.79 12.52 20.44
C LEU A 237 31.75 12.60 21.62
N ILE A 238 32.47 11.51 21.89
CA ILE A 238 33.57 11.51 22.86
C ILE A 238 34.82 11.96 22.10
N VAL A 239 35.22 13.21 22.28
CA VAL A 239 36.48 13.75 21.75
C VAL A 239 37.55 13.53 22.81
N THR A 240 38.33 12.45 22.66
CA THR A 240 39.56 12.21 23.44
C THR A 240 40.76 12.85 22.76
#